data_AF-A0A442ZDR0-F1
#
_entry.id   AF-A0A442ZDR0-F1
#
_cell.length_a   1.000
_cell.length_b   1.000
_cell.length_c   1.000
_cell.angle_alpha   90.00
_cell.angle_beta   90.00
_cell.angle_gamma   90.00
#
_symmetry.space_group_name_H-M   'P 1'
#
loop_
_entity.id
_entity.type
_entity.pdbx_description
1 polymer ?
#
loop_
_entity_poly.entity_id
_entity_poly.type
_entity_poly.pdbx_seq_one_letter_code
_entity_poly.pdbx_strand_id
1 'polypeptide(L)'
;AASDPERASHRAFGLREVGMDTVMAIRIHLPGELPKPMDVMAMNEFLNKKEGYEITEADQQAMVASGQGQLVGQFLIDRAGIVRWNFTEVLEDGLNTFRAPNPEELMSAASQVAH
;
A
#
# COMPACT_ATOMS: atom_id res chain seq x y z
N ALA A 1 -1.07 -7.00 -9.17
CA ALA A 1 -2.28 -7.65 -8.61
C ALA A 1 -2.76 -8.78 -9.53
N ALA A 2 -3.34 -9.85 -8.99
CA ALA A 2 -3.79 -11.01 -9.80
C ALA A 2 -4.81 -10.66 -10.90
N SER A 3 -5.65 -9.63 -10.70
CA SER A 3 -6.62 -9.13 -11.69
C SER A 3 -6.07 -8.08 -12.66
N ASP A 4 -4.85 -7.58 -12.43
CA ASP A 4 -4.16 -6.60 -13.28
C ASP A 4 -2.69 -6.98 -13.44
N PRO A 5 -2.38 -8.09 -14.14
CA PRO A 5 -1.00 -8.59 -14.26
C PRO A 5 -0.10 -7.60 -15.00
N GLU A 6 -0.65 -6.92 -16.02
CA GLU A 6 0.06 -5.91 -16.82
C GLU A 6 0.11 -4.53 -16.17
N ARG A 7 -0.49 -4.36 -14.97
CA ARG A 7 -0.52 -3.10 -14.21
C ARG A 7 -1.15 -1.95 -14.99
N ALA A 8 -2.05 -2.25 -15.92
CA ALA A 8 -2.72 -1.26 -16.77
C ALA A 8 -3.61 -0.35 -15.93
N SER A 9 -4.31 -0.90 -14.94
CA SER A 9 -5.14 -0.11 -14.03
C SER A 9 -4.28 0.75 -13.13
N HIS A 10 -3.18 0.21 -12.60
CA HIS A 10 -2.25 0.98 -11.76
C HIS A 10 -1.70 2.21 -12.48
N ARG A 11 -1.26 2.05 -13.74
CA ARG A 11 -0.79 3.19 -14.56
C ARG A 11 -1.92 4.18 -14.85
N ALA A 12 -3.12 3.71 -15.18
CA ALA A 12 -4.27 4.58 -15.47
C ALA A 12 -4.67 5.45 -14.27
N PHE A 13 -4.55 4.92 -13.05
CA PHE A 13 -4.83 5.62 -11.80
C PHE A 13 -3.61 6.35 -11.20
N GLY A 14 -2.50 6.44 -11.95
CA GLY A 14 -1.32 7.20 -11.53
C GLY A 14 -0.47 6.53 -10.45
N LEU A 15 -0.72 5.26 -10.12
CA LEU A 15 0.08 4.47 -9.20
C LEU A 15 1.39 4.08 -9.91
N ARG A 16 2.49 4.68 -9.45
CA ARG A 16 3.82 4.47 -10.02
C ARG A 16 4.47 3.23 -9.42
N GLU A 17 5.29 2.59 -10.24
CA GLU A 17 6.20 1.55 -9.75
C GLU A 17 7.34 2.20 -8.97
N VAL A 18 7.73 1.57 -7.87
CA VAL A 18 8.82 2.03 -7.01
C VAL A 18 9.94 1.02 -7.09
N GLY A 19 11.17 1.49 -7.33
CA GLY A 19 12.34 0.63 -7.39
C GLY A 19 12.69 0.04 -6.03
N MET A 20 13.30 -1.15 -6.02
CA MET A 20 13.67 -1.83 -4.77
C MET A 20 14.58 -0.98 -3.86
N ASP A 21 15.51 -0.23 -4.45
CA ASP A 21 16.39 0.67 -3.68
C ASP A 21 15.59 1.72 -2.91
N THR A 22 14.52 2.24 -3.50
CA THR A 22 13.61 3.18 -2.84
C THR A 22 12.82 2.47 -1.73
N VAL A 23 12.32 1.26 -1.98
CA VAL A 23 11.61 0.46 -0.96
C VAL A 23 12.49 0.19 0.26
N MET A 24 13.76 -0.19 0.04
CA MET A 24 14.73 -0.49 1.10
C MET A 24 15.18 0.74 1.88
N ALA A 25 15.12 1.93 1.28
CA ALA A 25 15.49 3.18 1.95
C ALA A 25 14.44 3.65 2.98
N ILE A 26 13.20 3.18 2.86
CA ILE A 26 12.09 3.61 3.72
C ILE A 26 12.25 3.08 5.13
N ARG A 27 11.91 3.92 6.11
CA ARG A 27 11.85 3.54 7.52
C ARG A 27 10.40 3.52 7.97
N ILE A 28 9.89 2.32 8.21
CA ILE A 28 8.51 2.13 8.66
C ILE A 28 8.46 2.33 10.16
N HIS A 29 7.61 3.28 10.58
CA HIS A 29 7.35 3.57 11.98
C HIS A 29 5.92 3.15 12.35
N LEU A 30 5.80 2.09 13.14
CA LEU A 30 4.52 1.57 13.63
C LEU A 30 4.57 1.40 15.16
N PRO A 31 4.30 2.47 15.94
CA PRO A 31 4.26 2.41 17.40
C PRO A 31 3.30 1.33 17.90
N GLY A 32 3.70 0.62 18.96
CA GLY A 32 2.91 -0.49 19.53
C GLY A 32 3.11 -1.83 18.81
N GLU A 33 3.46 -1.80 17.52
CA GLU A 33 3.77 -3.01 16.75
C GLU A 33 5.27 -3.27 16.64
N LEU A 34 6.04 -2.23 16.29
CA LEU A 34 7.48 -2.28 16.08
C LEU A 34 8.24 -1.62 17.24
N PRO A 35 9.38 -2.19 17.67
CA PRO A 35 10.19 -1.62 18.76
C PRO A 35 10.93 -0.34 18.37
N LYS A 36 11.20 -0.14 17.07
CA LYS A 36 11.84 1.05 16.49
C LYS A 36 11.53 1.12 14.99
N PRO A 37 11.68 2.29 14.35
CA PRO A 37 11.63 2.37 12.89
C PRO A 37 12.65 1.44 12.23
N MET A 38 12.24 0.72 11.19
CA MET A 38 13.10 -0.23 10.45
C MET A 38 12.70 -0.31 8.97
N ASP A 39 13.57 -0.89 8.13
CA ASP A 39 13.23 -1.09 6.71
C ASP A 39 12.17 -2.18 6.51
N VAL A 40 11.58 -2.20 5.32
CA VAL A 40 10.46 -3.09 4.96
C VAL A 40 10.81 -4.57 5.15
N MET A 41 12.06 -4.98 4.85
CA MET A 41 12.47 -6.38 5.00
C MET A 41 12.64 -6.77 6.46
N ALA A 42 13.32 -5.93 7.25
CA ALA A 42 13.46 -6.14 8.68
C ALA A 42 12.10 -6.13 9.41
N MET A 43 11.17 -5.26 8.98
CA MET A 43 9.80 -5.23 9.48
C MET A 43 9.08 -6.54 9.19
N ASN A 44 9.12 -7.01 7.95
CA ASN A 44 8.44 -8.25 7.54
C ASN A 44 8.95 -9.45 8.34
N GLU A 45 10.27 -9.60 8.49
CA GLU A 45 10.87 -10.67 9.30
C GLU A 45 10.43 -10.59 10.77
N PHE A 46 10.45 -9.38 11.34
CA PHE A 46 10.07 -9.16 12.73
C PHE A 46 8.59 -9.52 12.98
N LEU A 47 7.69 -9.04 12.12
CA LEU A 47 6.24 -9.29 12.27
C LEU A 47 5.90 -10.76 12.05
N ASN A 48 6.46 -11.40 11.03
CA ASN A 48 6.25 -12.85 10.79
C ASN A 48 6.67 -13.68 12.01
N LYS A 49 7.82 -13.36 12.61
CA LYS A 49 8.27 -14.03 13.84
C LYS A 49 7.38 -13.74 15.04
N LYS A 50 6.92 -12.49 15.20
CA LYS A 50 6.03 -12.07 16.29
C LYS A 50 4.69 -12.80 16.23
N GLU A 51 4.16 -13.00 15.02
CA GLU A 51 2.85 -13.62 14.77
C GLU A 51 2.93 -15.14 14.60
N GLY A 52 4.14 -15.72 14.56
CA GLY A 52 4.34 -17.16 14.34
C GLY A 52 4.02 -17.60 12.91
N TYR A 53 4.12 -16.68 11.95
CA TYR A 53 3.90 -16.96 10.54
C TYR A 53 5.19 -17.46 9.88
N GLU A 54 5.12 -18.67 9.30
CA GLU A 54 6.22 -19.25 8.53
C GLU A 54 6.02 -18.92 7.03
N ILE A 55 6.98 -18.18 6.46
CA ILE A 55 6.96 -17.86 5.03
C ILE A 55 7.14 -19.16 4.23
N THR A 56 6.18 -19.46 3.36
CA THR A 56 6.23 -20.63 2.49
C THR A 56 6.90 -20.31 1.15
N GLU A 57 7.22 -21.35 0.38
CA GLU A 57 7.72 -21.18 -0.99
C GLU A 57 6.72 -20.45 -1.89
N ALA A 58 5.41 -20.65 -1.67
CA ALA A 58 4.36 -19.97 -2.42
C ALA A 58 4.37 -18.46 -2.15
N ASP A 59 4.63 -18.05 -0.90
CA ASP A 59 4.72 -16.64 -0.53
C ASP A 59 5.92 -15.97 -1.20
N GLN A 60 7.07 -16.66 -1.23
CA GLN A 60 8.27 -16.19 -1.91
C GLN A 60 8.03 -16.02 -3.42
N GLN A 61 7.38 -17.00 -4.06
CA GLN A 61 7.01 -16.93 -5.47
C GLN A 61 6.04 -15.78 -5.74
N ALA A 62 5.06 -15.56 -4.86
CA ALA A 62 4.12 -14.45 -4.97
C ALA A 62 4.81 -13.09 -4.82
N MET A 63 5.77 -12.95 -3.90
CA MET A 63 6.56 -11.72 -3.74
C MET A 63 7.40 -11.41 -4.98
N VAL A 64 7.98 -12.43 -5.62
CA VAL A 64 8.75 -12.26 -6.87
C VAL A 64 7.82 -11.94 -8.06
N ALA A 65 6.72 -12.67 -8.20
CA ALA A 65 5.80 -12.56 -9.33
C ALA A 65 4.96 -11.28 -9.32
N SER A 66 4.59 -10.78 -8.13
CA SER A 66 3.83 -9.53 -8.00
C SER A 66 4.65 -8.30 -8.39
N GLY A 67 5.97 -8.42 -8.48
CA GLY A 67 6.92 -7.33 -8.69
C GLY A 67 6.92 -6.42 -7.46
N GLN A 68 8.06 -6.34 -6.80
CA GLN A 68 8.19 -5.82 -5.45
C GLN A 68 7.68 -4.37 -5.31
N GLY A 69 6.97 -4.07 -4.21
CA GLY A 69 6.57 -2.71 -3.82
C GLY A 69 5.36 -2.14 -4.56
N GLN A 70 4.25 -2.89 -4.68
CA GLN A 70 3.03 -2.36 -5.27
C GLN A 70 2.34 -1.39 -4.30
N LEU A 71 2.30 -0.11 -4.65
CA LEU A 71 1.50 0.89 -3.95
C LEU A 71 0.01 0.59 -4.08
N VAL A 72 -0.72 0.71 -2.98
CA VAL A 72 -2.18 0.60 -2.99
C VAL A 72 -2.80 2.00 -3.12
N GLY A 73 -3.75 2.13 -4.03
CA GLY A 73 -4.61 3.31 -4.14
C GLY A 73 -6.07 2.95 -3.87
N GLN A 74 -6.74 3.75 -3.06
CA GLN A 74 -8.18 3.72 -2.85
C GLN A 74 -8.80 4.94 -3.54
N PHE A 75 -9.89 4.75 -4.27
CA PHE A 75 -10.51 5.80 -5.08
C PHE A 75 -12.02 5.78 -4.89
N LEU A 76 -12.64 6.95 -4.78
CA LEU A 76 -14.09 7.13 -4.92
C LEU A 76 -14.38 7.70 -6.30
N ILE A 77 -15.18 6.96 -7.08
CA ILE A 77 -15.55 7.32 -8.45
C ILE A 77 -17.05 7.56 -8.48
N ASP A 78 -17.46 8.71 -9.03
CA ASP A 78 -18.88 9.05 -9.18
C ASP A 78 -19.55 8.36 -10.39
N ARG A 79 -20.85 8.59 -10.58
CA ARG A 79 -21.62 8.00 -11.71
C ARG A 79 -21.17 8.47 -13.08
N ALA A 80 -20.50 9.62 -13.17
CA ALA A 80 -19.92 10.13 -14.41
C ALA A 80 -18.53 9.54 -14.69
N GLY A 81 -18.01 8.67 -13.81
CA GLY A 81 -16.68 8.07 -13.93
C GLY A 81 -15.56 8.99 -13.44
N ILE A 82 -15.87 10.05 -12.68
CA ILE A 82 -14.88 11.02 -12.19
C ILE A 82 -14.39 10.60 -10.81
N VAL A 83 -13.08 10.56 -10.63
CA VAL A 83 -12.43 10.38 -9.32
C VAL A 83 -12.68 11.63 -8.47
N ARG A 84 -13.50 11.50 -7.43
CA ARG A 84 -13.84 12.60 -6.49
C ARG A 84 -12.95 12.61 -5.25
N TRP A 85 -12.36 11.47 -4.94
CA TRP A 85 -11.43 11.33 -3.84
C TRP A 85 -10.47 10.18 -4.13
N ASN A 86 -9.25 10.32 -3.63
CA ASN A 86 -8.24 9.28 -3.69
C ASN A 86 -7.41 9.27 -2.41
N PHE A 87 -6.96 8.09 -2.03
CA PHE A 87 -5.92 7.86 -1.06
C PHE A 87 -4.91 6.92 -1.70
N THR A 88 -3.74 7.44 -2.01
CA THR A 88 -2.63 6.65 -2.52
C THR A 88 -1.64 6.43 -1.39
N GLU A 89 -1.29 5.17 -1.15
CA GLU A 89 -0.14 4.83 -0.33
C GLU A 89 1.09 5.45 -0.98
N VAL A 90 1.87 6.16 -0.17
CA VAL A 90 3.14 6.74 -0.61
C VAL A 90 4.23 6.02 0.14
N LEU A 91 5.33 5.75 -0.56
CA LEU A 91 6.52 5.11 -0.02
C LEU A 91 7.52 6.21 0.37
N GLU A 92 7.07 7.19 1.15
CA GLU A 92 7.86 8.31 1.67
C GLU A 92 7.68 8.37 3.19
N ASP A 93 8.74 8.69 3.93
CA ASP A 93 8.70 8.67 5.39
C ASP A 93 7.61 9.61 5.92
N GLY A 94 6.77 9.10 6.82
CA GLY A 94 5.64 9.84 7.41
C GLY A 94 4.43 10.11 6.49
N LEU A 95 4.46 9.74 5.21
CA LEU A 95 3.37 9.99 4.25
C LEU A 95 2.67 8.70 3.85
N ASN A 96 1.46 8.46 4.38
CA ASN A 96 0.50 7.41 4.01
C ASN A 96 0.99 5.94 3.95
N THR A 97 2.26 5.65 4.21
CA THR A 97 2.84 4.31 4.27
C THR A 97 2.15 3.46 5.34
N PHE A 98 1.50 2.36 4.94
CA PHE A 98 0.70 1.50 5.84
C PHE A 98 -0.37 2.24 6.67
N ARG A 99 -0.83 3.42 6.25
CA ARG A 99 -1.95 4.12 6.90
C ARG A 99 -3.27 3.70 6.30
N ALA A 100 -4.28 3.58 7.17
CA ALA A 100 -5.66 3.63 6.72
C ALA A 100 -6.04 5.07 6.34
N PRO A 101 -6.92 5.26 5.33
CA PRO A 101 -7.49 6.58 5.06
C PRO A 101 -8.25 7.09 6.29
N ASN A 102 -8.25 8.42 6.48
CA ASN A 102 -9.02 9.02 7.56
C ASN A 102 -10.52 8.75 7.35
N PRO A 103 -11.23 8.08 8.29
CA PRO A 103 -12.65 7.79 8.15
C PRO A 103 -13.51 9.05 7.97
N GLU A 104 -13.21 10.15 8.66
CA GLU A 104 -13.99 11.39 8.56
C GLU A 104 -13.85 12.03 7.17
N GLU A 105 -12.63 12.06 6.64
CA GLU A 105 -12.35 12.56 5.29
C GLU A 105 -13.05 11.72 4.23
N LEU A 106 -12.95 10.39 4.36
CA LEU A 106 -13.61 9.44 3.47
C LEU A 106 -15.13 9.60 3.50
N MET A 107 -15.73 9.70 4.68
CA MET A 107 -17.18 9.86 4.83
C MET A 107 -17.66 11.22 4.30
N SER A 108 -16.88 12.28 4.52
CA SER A 108 -17.14 13.61 3.94
C SER A 108 -17.12 13.54 2.41
N ALA A 109 -16.08 12.94 1.81
CA ALA A 109 -15.99 12.77 0.37
C ALA A 109 -17.15 11.93 -0.19
N ALA A 110 -17.49 10.82 0.46
CA ALA A 110 -18.60 9.96 0.06
C ALA A 110 -19.95 10.71 0.06
N SER A 111 -20.18 11.61 1.03
CA SER A 111 -21.39 12.43 1.07
C SER A 111 -21.54 13.38 -0.13
N GLN A 112 -20.42 13.80 -0.73
CA GLN A 112 -20.41 14.69 -1.90
C GLN A 112 -20.56 13.95 -3.22
N VAL A 113 -20.38 12.62 -3.23
CA VAL A 113 -20.49 11.77 -4.42
C VAL A 113 -21.92 11.27 -4.66
N ALA A 114 -22.79 11.35 -3.63
CA ALA A 114 -24.15 10.85 -3.68
C ALA A 114 -25.15 11.76 -4.46
N HIS A 115 -24.71 12.94 -4.89
CA HIS A 115 -25.50 13.93 -5.64
C HIS A 115 -25.12 13.94 -7.12
#